data_AF-A0A8C3HG87-F1
#
_entry.id   AF-A0A8C3HG87-F1
#
_cell.length_a   1.000
_cell.length_b   1.000
_cell.length_c   1.000
_cell.angle_alpha   90.00
_cell.angle_beta   90.00
_cell.angle_gamma   90.00
#
_symmetry.space_group_name_H-M   'P 1'
#
loop_
_entity.id
_entity.type
_entity.pdbx_description
1 polymer ?
#
loop_
_entity_poly.entity_id
_entity_poly.type
_entity_poly.pdbx_seq_one_letter_code
_entity_poly.pdbx_strand_id
1 'polypeptide(L)'
;MAVRAALQRSVVSPAGSHRASVILLHGSGDTGPGVRAWIKQVLNQDLVFQHIKVIYPTAPARPYTPMRGALSTVWFDRWKISNECPEHIETIDSMCQVLTNVIDDEVKNGISKNRIILGGFSMGGGMAMHLAYRYHQDVAGVFALSSFLNKTSAVYQVSKCQSFLQIPFGAHTNST
;
A
#
# COMPACT_ATOMS: atom_id res chain seq x y z
N MET A 1 15.87 23.10 -4.19
CA MET A 1 15.57 21.67 -4.38
C MET A 1 15.25 21.07 -3.03
N ALA A 2 13.97 20.90 -2.68
CA ALA A 2 13.61 20.27 -1.40
C ALA A 2 13.97 18.78 -1.49
N VAL A 3 14.90 18.34 -0.65
CA VAL A 3 15.13 16.90 -0.41
C VAL A 3 13.80 16.34 0.09
N ARG A 4 13.08 15.60 -0.75
CA ARG A 4 11.87 14.88 -0.31
C ARG A 4 12.34 13.87 0.74
N ALA A 5 12.00 14.11 2.01
CA ALA A 5 12.41 13.25 3.11
C ALA A 5 11.92 11.82 2.86
N ALA A 6 12.81 10.84 3.03
CA ALA A 6 12.47 9.43 2.92
C ALA A 6 11.41 9.05 3.96
N LEU A 7 10.50 8.15 3.61
CA LEU A 7 9.50 7.65 4.56
C LEU A 7 10.19 6.92 5.72
N GLN A 8 9.69 7.16 6.93
CA GLN A 8 10.02 6.31 8.08
C GLN A 8 9.52 4.90 7.81
N ARG A 9 10.31 3.87 8.17
CA ARG A 9 9.98 2.47 7.91
C ARG A 9 10.41 1.56 9.06
N SER A 10 9.55 0.64 9.46
CA SER A 10 9.95 -0.53 10.25
C SER A 10 10.30 -1.66 9.29
N VAL A 11 11.42 -2.34 9.51
CA VAL A 11 11.89 -3.41 8.63
C VAL A 11 12.10 -4.68 9.44
N VAL A 12 11.66 -5.80 8.87
CA VAL A 12 11.95 -7.15 9.35
C VAL A 12 12.83 -7.82 8.31
N SER A 13 14.08 -8.09 8.68
CA SER A 13 15.04 -8.77 7.81
C SER A 13 14.64 -10.23 7.58
N PRO A 14 14.95 -10.80 6.41
CA PRO A 14 14.86 -12.24 6.21
C PRO A 14 15.82 -12.98 7.14
N ALA A 15 15.51 -14.23 7.46
CA ALA A 15 16.39 -15.08 8.27
C ALA A 15 17.66 -15.53 7.52
N GLY A 16 17.58 -15.61 6.18
CA GLY A 16 18.70 -15.91 5.29
C GLY A 16 18.94 -14.79 4.29
N SER A 17 19.45 -15.14 3.10
CA SER A 17 19.72 -14.16 2.05
C SER A 17 18.45 -13.48 1.55
N HIS A 18 18.53 -12.16 1.34
CA HIS A 18 17.43 -11.34 0.83
C HIS A 18 17.25 -11.58 -0.68
N ARG A 19 16.09 -12.14 -1.08
CA ARG A 19 15.79 -12.49 -2.49
C ARG A 19 14.42 -12.02 -2.97
N ALA A 20 13.67 -11.35 -2.11
CA ALA A 20 12.33 -10.83 -2.37
C ALA A 20 11.93 -9.85 -1.28
N SER A 21 10.94 -9.01 -1.55
CA SER A 21 10.46 -8.01 -0.61
C SER A 21 8.93 -7.97 -0.56
N VAL A 22 8.38 -7.74 0.63
CA VAL A 22 6.97 -7.39 0.83
C VAL A 22 6.94 -5.97 1.37
N ILE A 23 6.23 -5.08 0.69
CA ILE A 23 5.93 -3.73 1.19
C ILE A 23 4.48 -3.73 1.70
N LEU A 24 4.33 -3.67 3.03
CA LEU A 24 3.03 -3.76 3.71
C LEU A 24 2.60 -2.40 4.28
N LEU A 25 1.56 -1.83 3.69
CA LEU A 25 1.02 -0.52 4.02
C LEU A 25 -0.05 -0.62 5.11
N HIS A 26 0.07 0.20 6.16
CA HIS A 26 -0.86 0.24 7.28
C HIS A 26 -2.20 0.92 6.94
N GLY A 27 -3.20 0.76 7.83
CA GLY A 27 -4.50 1.44 7.73
C GLY A 27 -4.46 2.92 8.15
N SER A 28 -5.54 3.66 7.93
CA SER A 28 -5.62 5.08 8.30
C SER A 28 -5.41 5.30 9.80
N GLY A 29 -4.52 6.23 10.17
CA GLY A 29 -4.23 6.60 11.56
C GLY A 29 -3.24 5.70 12.28
N ASP A 30 -2.72 4.65 11.62
CA ASP A 30 -1.70 3.75 12.14
C ASP A 30 -0.29 4.17 11.68
N THR A 31 0.72 3.35 11.94
CA THR A 31 2.12 3.53 11.54
C THR A 31 2.74 2.20 11.12
N GLY A 32 3.93 2.23 10.49
CA GLY A 32 4.69 1.03 10.17
C GLY A 32 5.00 0.15 11.39
N PRO A 33 5.55 0.70 12.49
CA PRO A 33 5.70 -0.06 13.74
C PRO A 33 4.38 -0.56 14.32
N GLY A 34 3.31 0.21 14.23
CA GLY A 34 1.98 -0.15 14.75
C GLY A 34 1.38 -1.37 14.05
N VAL A 35 1.31 -1.36 12.72
CA VAL A 35 0.79 -2.51 11.96
C VAL A 35 1.67 -3.75 12.14
N ARG A 36 3.00 -3.59 12.27
CA ARG A 36 3.91 -4.70 12.58
C ARG A 36 3.60 -5.30 13.94
N ALA A 37 3.44 -4.47 14.97
CA ALA A 37 3.12 -4.92 16.32
C ALA A 37 1.75 -5.62 16.36
N TRP A 38 0.76 -5.10 15.63
CA TRP A 38 -0.54 -5.72 15.49
C TRP A 38 -0.46 -7.10 14.82
N ILE A 39 0.26 -7.24 13.70
CA ILE A 39 0.50 -8.53 13.05
C ILE A 39 1.18 -9.50 14.02
N LYS A 40 2.19 -9.04 14.77
CA LYS A 40 2.87 -9.85 15.77
C LYS A 40 1.92 -10.36 16.86
N GLN A 41 1.01 -9.50 17.33
CA GLN A 41 0.02 -9.86 18.33
C GLN A 41 -0.98 -10.91 17.78
N VAL A 42 -1.44 -10.74 16.54
CA VAL A 42 -2.40 -11.68 15.92
C VAL A 42 -1.76 -13.05 15.67
N LEU A 43 -0.48 -13.08 15.27
CA LEU A 43 0.24 -14.33 14.97
C LEU A 43 0.94 -14.94 16.19
N ASN A 44 0.98 -14.25 17.33
CA ASN A 44 1.83 -14.55 18.48
C ASN A 44 3.34 -14.64 18.17
N GLN A 45 3.79 -14.10 17.03
CA GLN A 45 5.19 -14.05 16.59
C GLN A 45 5.39 -12.99 15.50
N ASP A 46 6.62 -12.49 15.31
CA ASP A 46 6.92 -11.60 14.18
C ASP A 46 6.71 -12.33 12.84
N LEU A 47 6.20 -11.62 11.83
CA LEU A 47 6.10 -12.13 10.46
C LEU A 47 7.48 -12.11 9.81
N VAL A 48 8.19 -13.25 9.90
CA VAL A 48 9.55 -13.44 9.38
C VAL A 48 9.55 -14.54 8.32
N PHE A 49 10.37 -14.38 7.29
CA PHE A 49 10.53 -15.34 6.21
C PHE A 49 12.00 -15.67 5.97
N GLN A 50 12.28 -16.81 5.35
CA GLN A 50 13.65 -17.23 5.03
C GLN A 50 14.36 -16.28 4.07
N HIS A 51 13.66 -15.75 3.06
CA HIS A 51 14.26 -14.97 1.97
C HIS A 51 13.53 -13.67 1.62
N ILE A 52 12.47 -13.33 2.37
CA ILE A 52 11.63 -12.17 2.12
C ILE A 52 11.88 -11.12 3.21
N LYS A 53 12.31 -9.92 2.81
CA LYS A 53 12.34 -8.76 3.69
C LYS A 53 10.95 -8.14 3.75
N VAL A 54 10.46 -7.83 4.95
CA VAL A 54 9.16 -7.14 5.10
C VAL A 54 9.40 -5.69 5.51
N ILE A 55 8.86 -4.77 4.72
CA ILE A 55 8.98 -3.33 4.91
C ILE A 55 7.60 -2.78 5.27
N TYR A 56 7.52 -2.13 6.42
CA TYR A 56 6.33 -1.45 6.92
C TYR A 56 6.59 0.06 6.92
N PRO A 57 6.37 0.77 5.80
CA PRO A 57 6.52 2.22 5.77
C PRO A 57 5.41 2.91 6.56
N THR A 58 5.70 4.10 7.08
CA THR A 58 4.74 4.97 7.77
C THR A 58 4.32 6.11 6.83
N ALA A 59 3.02 6.28 6.64
CA ALA A 59 2.48 7.42 5.92
C ALA A 59 2.82 8.73 6.65
N PRO A 60 3.21 9.80 5.93
CA PRO A 60 3.43 11.11 6.55
C PRO A 60 2.12 11.65 7.13
N ALA A 61 2.22 12.35 8.27
CA ALA A 61 1.07 13.02 8.86
C ALA A 61 0.57 14.15 7.93
N ARG A 62 -0.74 14.18 7.70
CA ARG A 62 -1.39 15.18 6.82
C ARG A 62 -2.83 15.43 7.26
N PRO A 63 -3.44 16.57 6.86
CA PRO A 63 -4.87 16.79 7.07
C PRO A 63 -5.69 15.69 6.40
N TYR A 64 -6.72 15.22 7.10
CA TYR A 64 -7.63 14.19 6.60
C TYR A 64 -9.08 14.70 6.66
N THR A 65 -9.73 14.80 5.51
CA THR A 65 -11.07 15.40 5.35
C THR A 65 -12.13 14.71 6.23
N PRO A 66 -12.19 13.37 6.34
CA PRO A 66 -13.15 12.69 7.22
C PRO A 66 -12.94 13.00 8.71
N MET A 67 -11.75 13.45 9.11
CA MET A 67 -11.43 13.91 10.46
C MET A 67 -11.52 15.44 10.58
N ARG A 68 -12.32 16.10 9.74
CA ARG A 68 -12.51 17.56 9.73
C ARG A 68 -11.20 18.34 9.60
N GLY A 69 -10.24 17.80 8.85
CA GLY A 69 -8.94 18.42 8.60
C GLY A 69 -7.90 18.20 9.70
N ALA A 70 -8.21 17.45 10.77
CA ALA A 70 -7.22 17.07 11.76
C ALA A 70 -6.07 16.25 11.12
N LEU A 71 -4.86 16.40 11.67
CA LEU A 71 -3.70 15.63 11.21
C LEU A 71 -3.87 14.16 11.56
N SER A 72 -3.59 13.30 10.58
CA SER A 72 -3.58 11.85 10.73
C SER A 72 -2.52 11.25 9.81
N THR A 73 -2.01 10.07 10.16
CA THR A 73 -1.10 9.27 9.33
C THR A 73 -1.90 8.51 8.29
N VAL A 74 -2.10 9.14 7.13
CA VAL A 74 -2.92 8.60 6.03
C VAL A 74 -2.19 8.67 4.70
N TRP A 75 -2.34 7.64 3.87
CA TRP A 75 -1.69 7.55 2.56
C TRP A 75 -2.24 8.59 1.57
N PHE A 76 -3.55 8.79 1.60
CA PHE A 76 -4.26 9.70 0.71
C PHE A 76 -5.53 10.20 1.40
N ASP A 77 -6.14 11.25 0.85
CA ASP A 77 -7.36 11.82 1.42
C ASP A 77 -8.62 11.18 0.84
N ARG A 78 -9.74 11.31 1.55
CA ARG A 78 -11.05 10.83 1.11
C ARG A 78 -12.09 11.91 1.33
N TRP A 79 -12.92 12.18 0.33
CA TRP A 79 -14.08 13.06 0.51
C TRP A 79 -15.07 12.49 1.54
N LYS A 80 -15.33 11.18 1.45
CA LYS A 80 -16.21 10.43 2.34
C LYS A 80 -15.68 9.00 2.53
N ILE A 81 -16.06 8.35 3.61
CA ILE A 81 -15.84 6.91 3.81
C ILE A 81 -16.96 6.14 3.07
N SER A 82 -16.86 6.10 1.76
CA SER A 82 -17.81 5.42 0.87
C SER A 82 -17.12 5.11 -0.47
N ASN A 83 -17.55 4.05 -1.15
CA ASN A 83 -17.15 3.73 -2.52
C ASN A 83 -17.97 4.49 -3.58
N GLU A 84 -19.04 5.18 -3.18
CA GLU A 84 -19.96 5.91 -4.06
C GLU A 84 -19.48 7.31 -4.42
N CYS A 85 -18.46 7.84 -3.74
CA CYS A 85 -17.86 9.12 -4.10
C CYS A 85 -16.62 8.93 -5.00
N PRO A 86 -16.17 9.98 -5.70
CA PRO A 86 -14.88 9.95 -6.39
C PRO A 86 -13.70 9.75 -5.42
N GLU A 87 -12.59 9.25 -5.97
CA GLU A 87 -11.30 9.21 -5.27
C GLU A 87 -10.69 10.62 -5.24
N HIS A 88 -9.86 10.91 -4.24
CA HIS A 88 -9.03 12.11 -4.26
C HIS A 88 -7.72 11.83 -5.00
N ILE A 89 -7.82 11.77 -6.32
CA ILE A 89 -6.79 11.20 -7.21
C ILE A 89 -5.43 11.91 -7.09
N GLU A 90 -5.41 13.22 -6.88
CA GLU A 90 -4.19 14.02 -6.76
C GLU A 90 -3.35 13.57 -5.56
N THR A 91 -4.02 13.24 -4.46
CA THR A 91 -3.35 12.79 -3.23
C THR A 91 -2.86 11.35 -3.33
N ILE A 92 -3.59 10.52 -4.07
CA ILE A 92 -3.20 9.15 -4.40
C ILE A 92 -1.98 9.16 -5.32
N ASP A 93 -1.99 9.96 -6.38
CA ASP A 93 -0.89 10.05 -7.35
C ASP A 93 0.38 10.60 -6.71
N SER A 94 0.25 11.62 -5.87
CA SER A 94 1.38 12.12 -5.08
C SER A 94 1.97 11.01 -4.19
N MET A 95 1.13 10.17 -3.57
CA MET A 95 1.62 9.08 -2.72
C MET A 95 2.20 7.91 -3.53
N CYS A 96 1.68 7.64 -4.73
CA CYS A 96 2.27 6.67 -5.66
C CYS A 96 3.71 7.07 -6.01
N GLN A 97 3.98 8.35 -6.27
CA GLN A 97 5.35 8.82 -6.51
C GLN A 97 6.26 8.62 -5.29
N VAL A 98 5.75 8.90 -4.09
CA VAL A 98 6.53 8.71 -2.85
C VAL A 98 6.84 7.24 -2.61
N LEU A 99 5.85 6.35 -2.75
CA LEU A 99 6.02 4.90 -2.56
C LEU A 99 6.83 4.24 -3.68
N THR A 100 6.83 4.81 -4.89
CA THR A 100 7.72 4.38 -5.97
C THR A 100 9.19 4.45 -5.54
N ASN A 101 9.58 5.47 -4.76
CA ASN A 101 10.94 5.54 -4.24
C ASN A 101 11.27 4.37 -3.29
N VAL A 102 10.29 3.84 -2.55
CA VAL A 102 10.49 2.67 -1.67
C VAL A 102 10.70 1.40 -2.52
N ILE A 103 10.01 1.28 -3.65
CA ILE A 103 10.23 0.19 -4.62
C ILE A 103 11.62 0.36 -5.27
N ASP A 104 11.97 1.57 -5.69
CA ASP A 104 13.25 1.84 -6.35
C ASP A 104 14.43 1.59 -5.42
N ASP A 105 14.30 1.86 -4.11
CA ASP A 105 15.29 1.49 -3.10
C ASP A 105 15.53 -0.04 -3.10
N GLU A 106 14.47 -0.85 -3.20
CA GLU A 106 14.60 -2.32 -3.25
C GLU A 106 15.23 -2.80 -4.56
N VAL A 107 14.86 -2.18 -5.68
CA VAL A 107 15.44 -2.47 -6.99
C VAL A 107 16.92 -2.14 -7.01
N LYS A 108 17.33 -0.99 -6.46
CA LYS A 108 18.74 -0.61 -6.30
C LYS A 108 19.51 -1.58 -5.42
N ASN A 109 18.86 -2.21 -4.46
CA ASN A 109 19.43 -3.26 -3.61
C ASN A 109 19.41 -4.66 -4.26
N GLY A 110 19.12 -4.76 -5.57
CA GLY A 110 19.21 -5.99 -6.36
C GLY A 110 17.95 -6.85 -6.37
N ILE A 111 16.82 -6.35 -5.85
CA ILE A 111 15.54 -7.06 -5.90
C ILE A 111 14.76 -6.65 -7.13
N SER A 112 14.61 -7.56 -8.10
CA SER A 112 13.78 -7.31 -9.28
C SER A 112 12.31 -7.05 -8.90
N LYS A 113 11.61 -6.21 -9.66
CA LYS A 113 10.20 -5.86 -9.38
C LYS A 113 9.27 -7.06 -9.30
N ASN A 114 9.46 -8.07 -10.16
CA ASN A 114 8.73 -9.35 -10.11
C ASN A 114 9.04 -10.23 -8.87
N ARG A 115 9.84 -9.74 -7.92
CA ARG A 115 10.12 -10.32 -6.60
C ARG A 115 9.67 -9.39 -5.46
N ILE A 116 8.92 -8.34 -5.77
CA ILE A 116 8.34 -7.40 -4.82
C ILE A 116 6.82 -7.60 -4.79
N ILE A 117 6.27 -7.84 -3.61
CA ILE A 117 4.83 -7.88 -3.37
C ILE A 117 4.42 -6.58 -2.70
N LEU A 118 3.33 -5.97 -3.20
CA LEU A 118 2.73 -4.79 -2.60
C LEU A 118 1.44 -5.18 -1.90
N GLY A 119 1.16 -4.64 -0.72
CA GLY A 119 -0.14 -4.85 -0.13
C GLY A 119 -0.36 -4.06 1.14
N GLY A 120 -1.53 -4.23 1.74
CA GLY A 120 -1.84 -3.52 2.98
C GLY A 120 -3.22 -3.78 3.52
N PHE A 121 -3.49 -3.14 4.66
CA PHE A 121 -4.75 -3.19 5.37
C PHE A 121 -5.56 -1.90 5.17
N SER A 122 -6.87 -2.03 4.93
CA SER A 122 -7.81 -0.92 4.77
C SER A 122 -7.33 0.13 3.75
N MET A 123 -6.97 1.34 4.19
CA MET A 123 -6.42 2.37 3.31
C MET A 123 -5.13 1.91 2.60
N GLY A 124 -4.28 1.13 3.28
CA GLY A 124 -3.04 0.61 2.71
C GLY A 124 -3.26 -0.38 1.56
N GLY A 125 -4.29 -1.22 1.62
CA GLY A 125 -4.61 -2.13 0.51
C GLY A 125 -5.16 -1.36 -0.69
N GLY A 126 -5.98 -0.34 -0.46
CA GLY A 126 -6.40 0.62 -1.51
C GLY A 126 -5.20 1.28 -2.20
N MET A 127 -4.24 1.77 -1.41
CA MET A 127 -3.02 2.40 -1.91
C MET A 127 -2.16 1.40 -2.72
N ALA A 128 -2.00 0.17 -2.24
CA ALA A 128 -1.24 -0.87 -2.93
C ALA A 128 -1.82 -1.21 -4.30
N MET A 129 -3.16 -1.27 -4.43
CA MET A 129 -3.83 -1.49 -5.72
C MET A 129 -3.56 -0.35 -6.70
N HIS A 130 -3.65 0.91 -6.27
CA HIS A 130 -3.27 2.04 -7.12
C HIS A 130 -1.81 1.99 -7.56
N LEU A 131 -0.90 1.69 -6.63
CA LEU A 131 0.53 1.64 -6.91
C LEU A 131 0.87 0.55 -7.93
N ALA A 132 0.37 -0.66 -7.74
CA ALA A 132 0.64 -1.78 -8.62
C ALA A 132 -0.04 -1.61 -9.99
N TYR A 133 -1.37 -1.51 -10.03
CA TYR A 133 -2.11 -1.63 -11.28
C TYR A 133 -1.96 -0.42 -12.21
N ARG A 134 -1.55 0.75 -11.68
CA ARG A 134 -1.36 1.96 -12.48
C ARG A 134 0.10 2.31 -12.74
N TYR A 135 1.03 1.97 -11.83
CA TYR A 135 2.42 2.43 -11.91
C TYR A 135 3.46 1.30 -11.96
N HIS A 136 3.19 0.14 -11.38
CA HIS A 136 4.15 -0.98 -11.26
C HIS A 136 3.47 -2.31 -11.54
N GLN A 137 3.03 -2.50 -12.79
CA GLN A 137 2.29 -3.70 -13.22
C GLN A 137 3.16 -4.97 -13.27
N ASP A 138 4.48 -4.80 -13.16
CA ASP A 138 5.52 -5.82 -13.19
C ASP A 138 5.92 -6.33 -11.79
N VAL A 139 5.19 -5.93 -10.73
CA VAL A 139 5.36 -6.48 -9.39
C VAL A 139 4.90 -7.94 -9.31
N ALA A 140 5.43 -8.68 -8.34
CA ALA A 140 5.13 -10.10 -8.16
C ALA A 140 3.64 -10.38 -7.85
N GLY A 141 2.98 -9.42 -7.20
CA GLY A 141 1.58 -9.53 -6.84
C GLY A 141 1.12 -8.45 -5.89
N VAL A 142 -0.20 -8.42 -5.66
CA VAL A 142 -0.88 -7.47 -4.78
C VAL A 142 -1.79 -8.21 -3.82
N PHE A 143 -1.80 -7.80 -2.55
CA PHE A 143 -2.84 -8.20 -1.60
C PHE A 143 -3.51 -6.98 -0.96
N ALA A 144 -4.80 -7.10 -0.66
CA ALA A 144 -5.56 -6.03 -0.03
C ALA A 144 -6.49 -6.64 1.04
N LEU A 145 -6.26 -6.26 2.30
CA LEU A 145 -7.01 -6.78 3.44
C LEU A 145 -8.06 -5.74 3.85
N SER A 146 -9.33 -6.11 3.87
CA SER A 146 -10.44 -5.22 4.27
C SER A 146 -10.43 -3.86 3.55
N SER A 147 -10.18 -3.89 2.24
CA SER A 147 -9.96 -2.70 1.40
C SER A 147 -11.02 -2.59 0.31
N PHE A 148 -11.19 -1.39 -0.25
CA PHE A 148 -12.06 -1.16 -1.40
C PHE A 148 -11.48 -0.10 -2.32
N LEU A 149 -11.92 -0.11 -3.58
CA LEU A 149 -11.74 0.96 -4.55
C LEU A 149 -13.08 1.66 -4.77
N ASN A 150 -13.05 2.95 -5.10
CA ASN A 150 -14.24 3.71 -5.43
C ASN A 150 -14.78 3.27 -6.81
N LYS A 151 -16.10 3.37 -7.04
CA LYS A 151 -16.75 2.79 -8.24
C LYS A 151 -16.13 3.23 -9.57
N THR A 152 -15.69 4.47 -9.66
CA THR A 152 -15.08 5.06 -10.85
C THR A 152 -13.56 5.10 -10.77
N SER A 153 -12.94 4.23 -9.97
CA SER A 153 -11.50 4.24 -9.69
C SER A 153 -10.66 4.26 -10.96
N ALA A 154 -9.57 5.02 -10.93
CA ALA A 154 -8.58 5.04 -11.99
C ALA A 154 -7.95 3.66 -12.24
N VAL A 155 -7.93 2.78 -11.23
CA VAL A 155 -7.45 1.40 -11.37
C VAL A 155 -8.29 0.63 -12.38
N TYR A 156 -9.63 0.73 -12.30
CA TYR A 156 -10.53 0.03 -13.23
C TYR A 156 -10.38 0.50 -14.67
N GLN A 157 -10.00 1.77 -14.87
CA GLN A 157 -9.84 2.33 -16.22
C GLN A 157 -8.58 1.78 -16.90
N VAL A 158 -7.49 1.59 -16.16
CA VAL A 158 -6.26 0.99 -16.71
C VAL A 158 -6.48 -0.47 -17.09
N SER A 159 -7.16 -1.25 -16.23
CA SER A 159 -7.47 -2.66 -16.52
C SER A 159 -8.39 -2.85 -17.72
N LYS A 160 -9.33 -1.94 -17.98
CA LYS A 160 -10.17 -2.01 -19.19
C LYS A 160 -9.39 -1.82 -20.48
N CYS A 161 -8.30 -1.05 -20.44
CA CYS A 161 -7.43 -0.81 -21.58
C CYS A 161 -6.45 -1.98 -21.83
N GLN A 162 -6.28 -2.87 -20.84
CA GLN A 162 -5.35 -4.00 -20.89
C GLN A 162 -6.10 -5.31 -20.66
N SER A 163 -6.47 -6.00 -21.74
CA SER A 163 -7.31 -7.22 -21.77
C SER A 163 -6.77 -8.44 -21.01
N PHE A 164 -5.66 -8.34 -20.28
CA PHE A 164 -4.95 -9.48 -19.66
C PHE A 164 -4.84 -9.44 -18.12
N LEU A 165 -5.22 -8.34 -17.45
CA LEU A 165 -5.20 -8.24 -15.99
C LEU A 165 -6.61 -8.25 -15.41
N GLN A 166 -7.16 -9.46 -15.20
CA GLN A 166 -8.32 -9.64 -14.33
C GLN A 166 -7.90 -9.36 -12.89
N ILE A 167 -8.42 -8.28 -12.30
CA ILE A 167 -8.33 -8.04 -10.86
C ILE A 167 -9.07 -9.20 -10.18
N PRO A 168 -8.41 -10.04 -9.35
CA PRO A 168 -9.12 -11.06 -8.59
C PRO A 168 -10.01 -10.34 -7.57
N PHE A 169 -11.31 -10.25 -7.86
CA PHE A 169 -12.28 -9.65 -6.96
C PHE A 169 -12.53 -10.61 -5.79
N GLY A 170 -12.04 -10.22 -4.60
CA GLY A 170 -12.42 -10.77 -3.31
C GLY A 170 -13.01 -9.70 -2.41
N ALA A 171 -13.91 -8.85 -2.92
CA ALA A 171 -14.65 -7.89 -2.13
C ALA A 171 -16.07 -8.43 -1.88
N HIS A 172 -16.25 -9.17 -0.78
CA HIS A 172 -17.60 -9.45 -0.27
C HIS A 172 -18.20 -8.15 0.25
N THR A 173 -19.02 -7.50 -0.57
CA THR A 173 -19.98 -6.51 -0.09
C THR A 173 -21.17 -7.27 0.48
N ASN A 174 -21.17 -7.50 1.78
CA ASN A 174 -22.42 -7.84 2.48
C ASN A 174 -23.22 -6.55 2.63
N SER A 175 -24.13 -6.32 1.70
CA SER A 175 -25.27 -5.43 1.88
C SER A 175 -26.41 -6.25 2.48
N THR A 176 -26.67 -6.01 3.76
CA THR A 176 -28.01 -6.15 4.37
C THR A 176 -28.52 -4.77 4.68
#